data_AF-A0A1F5MJ02-F1
#
_entry.id   AF-A0A1F5MJ02-F1
#
_cell.length_a   1.000
_cell.length_b   1.000
_cell.length_c   1.000
_cell.angle_alpha   90.00
_cell.angle_beta   90.00
_cell.angle_gamma   90.00
#
_symmetry.space_group_name_H-M   'P 1'
#
loop_
_entity.id
_entity.type
_entity.pdbx_description
1 polymer ?
#
loop_
_entity_poly.entity_id
_entity_poly.type
_entity_poly.pdbx_seq_one_letter_code
_entity_poly.pdbx_strand_id
1 'polypeptide(L)'
;MYKYFLPLIFLSLSLTIYPRSPLAQTSTSCSGTDKYSVTVQTNQGLLTAADNNLISSKFSFNDKCITSNRALIPQFGIPTYLEMRSIFYEQAKTISGKVNKQPKLVGGINHQQIVFSGNDAHIYWVNNGDLTIGGGISGNPVRLLFIDGNLLINQNITSGNGNAQGLVFIVQGDINIAPTVTNIDAVLIVYGNFCSGFSAGSCPSTIEAPKLTIRGSVMYLNPDTSTSPKFVRTRDSVVNNEPAEDLIYDPKYLVILNNIMTRTLSVWTENQ
;
A
#
# COMPACT_ATOMS: atom_id res chain seq x y z
N MET A 1 6.96 63.11 53.14
CA MET A 1 8.40 63.45 53.15
C MET A 1 9.17 62.21 52.70
N TYR A 2 9.86 62.31 51.56
CA TYR A 2 10.74 61.26 51.03
C TYR A 2 11.89 60.95 52.02
N LYS A 3 12.39 59.69 52.05
CA LYS A 3 13.69 59.32 51.46
C LYS A 3 14.08 57.85 51.73
N TYR A 4 14.13 57.09 50.63
CA TYR A 4 15.11 56.06 50.20
C TYR A 4 15.72 55.05 51.21
N PHE A 5 15.55 53.75 50.91
CA PHE A 5 16.65 52.89 50.40
C PHE A 5 16.10 51.56 49.81
N LEU A 6 16.39 51.31 48.53
CA LEU A 6 16.35 50.01 47.81
C LEU A 6 17.83 49.55 47.68
N PRO A 7 18.22 48.32 47.22
CA PRO A 7 17.46 47.07 47.02
C PRO A 7 18.18 45.81 47.59
N LEU A 8 17.50 44.66 47.63
CA LEU A 8 18.18 43.38 47.42
C LEU A 8 17.36 42.53 46.45
N ILE A 9 18.01 42.26 45.32
CA ILE A 9 17.52 41.61 44.13
C ILE A 9 17.39 40.11 44.40
N PHE A 10 16.18 39.56 44.27
CA PHE A 10 16.00 38.13 44.00
C PHE A 10 15.41 37.98 42.60
N LEU A 11 16.33 37.81 41.64
CA LEU A 11 16.07 37.37 40.29
C LEU A 11 15.64 35.89 40.37
N SER A 12 14.33 35.62 40.50
CA SER A 12 13.80 34.27 40.29
C SER A 12 13.73 34.02 38.78
N LEU A 13 14.84 33.55 38.22
CA LEU A 13 14.88 33.04 36.86
C LEU A 13 14.01 31.78 36.81
N SER A 14 12.90 31.90 36.10
CA SER A 14 12.03 30.81 35.69
C SER A 14 12.80 29.81 34.82
N LEU A 15 13.35 28.75 35.43
CA LEU A 15 13.50 27.47 34.75
C LEU A 15 12.22 26.67 34.98
N THR A 16 11.24 26.88 34.11
CA THR A 16 10.24 25.83 33.82
C THR A 16 11.01 24.66 33.22
N ILE A 17 11.29 23.68 34.06
CA ILE A 17 11.70 22.35 33.64
C ILE A 17 10.53 21.80 32.83
N TYR A 18 10.66 21.79 31.49
CA TYR A 18 9.80 20.97 30.65
C TYR A 18 9.87 19.53 31.17
N PRO A 19 8.75 18.87 31.50
CA PRO A 19 8.78 17.43 31.68
C PRO A 19 9.21 16.83 30.35
N ARG A 20 10.42 16.24 30.31
CA ARG A 20 10.83 15.39 29.21
C ARG A 20 9.80 14.28 29.10
N SER A 21 9.19 14.14 27.94
CA SER A 21 8.37 13.00 27.57
C SER A 21 9.15 11.70 27.88
N PRO A 22 8.54 10.67 28.51
CA PRO A 22 9.24 9.43 28.86
C PRO A 22 9.48 8.51 27.66
N LEU A 23 9.51 9.03 26.43
CA LEU A 23 9.72 8.24 25.20
C LEU A 23 11.20 8.07 24.83
N ALA A 24 12.12 8.67 25.58
CA ALA A 24 13.54 8.47 25.36
C ALA A 24 13.99 7.12 25.95
N GLN A 25 14.20 6.12 25.08
CA GLN A 25 14.82 4.86 25.46
C GLN A 25 16.26 5.13 25.93
N THR A 26 16.56 4.75 27.17
CA THR A 26 17.91 4.81 27.73
C THR A 26 18.57 3.44 27.63
N SER A 27 19.73 3.37 26.99
CA SER A 27 20.56 2.16 26.95
C SER A 27 21.45 2.10 28.18
N THR A 28 21.41 0.99 28.92
CA THR A 28 22.34 0.70 30.03
C THR A 28 23.12 -0.59 29.76
N SER A 29 24.32 -0.69 30.32
CA SER A 29 25.14 -1.90 30.26
C SER A 29 24.49 -3.02 31.09
N CYS A 30 24.38 -4.21 30.52
CA CYS A 30 23.83 -5.37 31.21
C CYS A 30 24.82 -5.84 32.30
N SER A 31 24.42 -5.90 33.57
CA SER A 31 25.22 -6.54 34.62
C SER A 31 25.06 -8.07 34.55
N GLY A 32 26.19 -8.77 34.65
CA GLY A 32 26.39 -10.16 34.19
C GLY A 32 25.78 -11.29 35.01
N THR A 33 24.49 -11.25 35.36
CA THR A 33 23.79 -12.40 35.98
C THR A 33 22.53 -12.86 35.25
N ASP A 34 22.03 -12.13 34.26
CA ASP A 34 20.77 -12.49 33.56
C ASP A 34 21.04 -13.29 32.27
N LYS A 35 21.52 -14.54 32.40
CA LYS A 35 21.67 -15.48 31.28
C LYS A 35 20.31 -16.10 30.90
N TYR A 36 19.47 -15.34 30.20
CA TYR A 36 18.38 -15.91 29.40
C TYR A 36 18.43 -15.30 28.00
N SER A 37 19.19 -15.94 27.11
CA SER A 37 19.25 -15.59 25.69
C SER A 37 18.02 -16.14 24.99
N VAL A 38 17.05 -15.28 24.66
CA VAL A 38 15.94 -15.64 23.76
C VAL A 38 16.45 -15.58 22.33
N THR A 39 16.42 -16.70 21.62
CA THR A 39 16.74 -16.76 20.19
C THR A 39 15.64 -16.05 19.40
N VAL A 40 16.01 -14.98 18.69
CA VAL A 40 15.09 -14.23 17.84
C VAL A 40 14.72 -15.07 16.62
N GLN A 41 13.44 -15.42 16.47
CA GLN A 41 12.92 -15.89 15.19
C GLN A 41 12.36 -14.70 14.43
N THR A 42 13.02 -14.35 13.33
CA THR A 42 12.54 -13.33 12.41
C THR A 42 11.41 -13.92 11.57
N ASN A 43 10.19 -13.44 11.74
CA ASN A 43 9.12 -13.73 10.80
C ASN A 43 9.09 -12.58 9.78
N GLN A 44 9.49 -12.88 8.53
CA GLN A 44 9.52 -11.92 7.41
C GLN A 44 10.38 -10.66 7.64
N GLY A 45 11.60 -10.84 8.16
CA GLY A 45 12.62 -9.77 8.19
C GLY A 45 12.45 -8.72 9.29
N LEU A 46 11.49 -8.88 10.21
CA LEU A 46 11.33 -8.03 11.40
C LEU A 46 11.76 -8.77 12.66
N LEU A 47 12.47 -8.05 13.54
CA LEU A 47 12.78 -8.49 14.90
C LEU A 47 11.49 -8.49 15.72
N THR A 48 10.86 -9.64 15.86
CA THR A 48 9.77 -9.83 16.81
C THR A 48 10.26 -10.73 17.93
N ALA A 49 10.13 -10.24 19.16
CA ALA A 49 10.29 -11.09 20.33
C ALA A 49 8.92 -11.65 20.70
N ALA A 50 8.61 -12.83 20.17
CA ALA A 50 7.56 -13.65 20.75
C ALA A 50 8.20 -14.47 21.87
N ASP A 51 7.96 -14.07 23.12
CA ASP A 51 8.16 -15.01 24.23
C ASP A 51 6.82 -15.12 24.97
N ASN A 52 6.25 -16.31 24.90
CA ASN A 52 4.88 -16.59 25.29
C ASN A 52 4.74 -16.90 26.79
N ASN A 53 5.77 -16.78 27.65
CA ASN A 53 5.59 -17.24 29.03
C ASN A 53 6.44 -16.65 30.17
N LEU A 54 7.16 -15.53 30.03
CA LEU A 54 7.95 -15.00 31.16
C LEU A 54 7.85 -13.48 31.34
N ILE A 55 7.42 -13.07 32.53
CA ILE A 55 7.10 -11.69 32.95
C ILE A 55 8.37 -10.81 33.10
N SER A 56 9.58 -11.32 32.85
CA SER A 56 10.84 -10.63 33.20
C SER A 56 11.98 -10.68 32.17
N SER A 57 11.75 -11.08 30.92
CA SER A 57 12.83 -11.18 29.93
C SER A 57 13.26 -9.80 29.37
N LYS A 58 14.54 -9.45 29.54
CA LYS A 58 15.20 -8.28 28.94
C LYS A 58 15.85 -8.67 27.61
N PHE A 59 15.82 -7.77 26.63
CA PHE A 59 16.45 -7.96 25.33
C PHE A 59 17.91 -7.51 25.35
N SER A 60 18.84 -8.34 24.87
CA SER A 60 20.24 -7.94 24.65
C SER A 60 20.55 -7.83 23.16
N PHE A 61 21.12 -6.70 22.73
CA PHE A 61 21.75 -6.54 21.41
C PHE A 61 23.08 -5.82 21.61
N ASN A 62 24.21 -6.42 21.18
CA ASN A 62 25.57 -5.91 21.39
C ASN A 62 25.84 -5.39 22.83
N ASP A 63 25.69 -6.28 23.83
CA ASP A 63 25.94 -6.02 25.26
C ASP A 63 25.14 -4.87 25.91
N LYS A 64 24.07 -4.39 25.26
CA LYS A 64 23.15 -3.38 25.80
C LYS A 64 21.76 -3.97 25.99
N CYS A 65 21.17 -3.69 27.16
CA CYS A 65 19.85 -4.15 27.55
C CYS A 65 18.82 -3.03 27.37
N ILE A 66 17.68 -3.33 26.76
CA ILE A 66 16.54 -2.38 26.67
C ILE A 66 15.63 -2.64 27.88
N THR A 67 15.51 -1.65 28.77
CA THR A 67 14.76 -1.78 30.05
C THR A 67 13.52 -0.87 30.17
N SER A 68 13.09 -0.21 29.08
CA SER A 68 11.94 0.71 29.11
C SER A 68 10.61 0.00 28.92
N ASN A 69 9.51 0.67 29.29
CA ASN A 69 8.15 0.24 28.96
C ASN A 69 8.05 -0.10 27.47
N ARG A 70 7.36 -1.20 27.16
CA ARG A 70 7.14 -1.66 25.80
C ARG A 70 6.54 -0.51 25.00
N ALA A 71 7.22 -0.08 23.95
CA ALA A 71 6.56 0.71 22.94
C ALA A 71 5.53 -0.22 22.29
N LEU A 72 4.24 0.12 22.42
CA LEU A 72 3.21 -0.39 21.53
C LEU A 72 3.57 0.12 20.13
N ILE A 73 4.42 -0.63 19.43
CA ILE A 73 4.59 -0.42 17.99
C ILE A 73 3.25 -0.87 17.40
N PRO A 74 2.48 0.02 16.77
CA PRO A 74 1.29 -0.43 16.06
C PRO A 74 1.74 -1.51 15.08
N GLN A 75 1.14 -2.70 15.17
CA GLN A 75 1.41 -3.75 14.20
C GLN A 75 1.08 -3.19 12.82
N PHE A 76 2.09 -3.06 11.96
CA PHE A 76 1.88 -2.66 10.58
C PHE A 76 1.32 -3.89 9.85
N GLY A 77 0.02 -3.89 9.62
CA GLY A 77 -0.66 -4.87 8.78
C GLY A 77 -0.80 -4.35 7.36
N ILE A 78 -0.52 -5.19 6.37
CA ILE A 78 -0.98 -4.94 5.00
C ILE A 78 -2.50 -5.13 5.03
N PRO A 79 -3.30 -4.13 4.64
CA PRO A 79 -4.75 -4.28 4.63
C PRO A 79 -5.14 -5.41 3.68
N THR A 80 -6.21 -6.11 4.00
CA THR A 80 -6.85 -7.08 3.13
C THR A 80 -7.65 -6.36 2.04
N TYR A 81 -8.03 -7.11 0.99
CA TYR A 81 -8.95 -6.60 -0.03
C TYR A 81 -10.24 -6.02 0.58
N LEU A 82 -10.85 -6.73 1.53
CA LEU A 82 -12.09 -6.31 2.19
C LEU A 82 -11.90 -5.01 2.99
N GLU A 83 -10.78 -4.88 3.69
CA GLU A 83 -10.43 -3.65 4.40
C GLU A 83 -10.24 -2.49 3.43
N MET A 84 -9.47 -2.68 2.36
CA MET A 84 -9.29 -1.63 1.34
C MET A 84 -10.63 -1.23 0.71
N ARG A 85 -11.48 -2.19 0.34
CA ARG A 85 -12.81 -1.90 -0.22
C ARG A 85 -13.69 -1.17 0.78
N SER A 86 -13.69 -1.58 2.05
CA SER A 86 -14.51 -0.91 3.06
C SER A 86 -14.06 0.54 3.27
N ILE A 87 -12.75 0.75 3.36
CA ILE A 87 -12.13 2.06 3.61
C ILE A 87 -12.39 3.03 2.46
N PHE A 88 -12.29 2.58 1.20
CA PHE A 88 -12.25 3.47 0.03
C PHE A 88 -13.48 3.41 -0.87
N TYR A 89 -14.31 2.37 -0.78
CA TYR A 89 -15.58 2.30 -1.51
C TYR A 89 -16.77 2.37 -0.57
N GLU A 90 -16.88 1.50 0.45
CA GLU A 90 -18.09 1.41 1.28
C GLU A 90 -18.32 2.71 2.07
N GLN A 91 -17.27 3.20 2.72
CA GLN A 91 -17.29 4.45 3.49
C GLN A 91 -17.26 5.71 2.62
N ALA A 92 -16.94 5.60 1.33
CA ALA A 92 -16.89 6.75 0.44
C ALA A 92 -18.28 7.35 0.20
N LYS A 93 -18.30 8.68 0.16
CA LYS A 93 -19.48 9.49 -0.19
C LYS A 93 -19.20 10.23 -1.49
N THR A 94 -20.21 10.37 -2.33
CA THR A 94 -20.13 11.24 -3.50
C THR A 94 -20.05 12.69 -3.04
N ILE A 95 -19.02 13.40 -3.49
CA ILE A 95 -18.76 14.81 -3.22
C ILE A 95 -18.60 15.47 -4.59
N SER A 96 -19.60 16.26 -4.98
CA SER A 96 -19.62 16.98 -6.26
C SER A 96 -18.34 17.81 -6.45
N GLY A 97 -17.70 17.68 -7.62
CA GLY A 97 -16.46 18.38 -7.95
C GLY A 97 -15.19 17.71 -7.41
N LYS A 98 -15.30 16.54 -6.75
CA LYS A 98 -14.16 15.82 -6.17
C LYS A 98 -14.21 14.32 -6.41
N VAL A 99 -15.24 13.64 -5.91
CA VAL A 99 -15.36 12.18 -5.92
C VAL A 99 -16.77 11.77 -6.30
N ASN A 100 -16.88 10.94 -7.32
CA ASN A 100 -18.10 10.33 -7.78
C ASN A 100 -18.07 8.82 -7.49
N LYS A 101 -18.78 8.40 -6.43
CA LYS A 101 -18.96 6.98 -6.12
C LYS A 101 -20.07 6.43 -7.00
N GLN A 102 -19.72 5.41 -7.76
CA GLN A 102 -20.63 4.76 -8.69
C GLN A 102 -21.40 3.64 -7.98
N PRO A 103 -22.61 3.29 -8.43
CA PRO A 103 -23.31 2.11 -7.93
C PRO A 103 -22.48 0.84 -8.15
N LYS A 104 -22.71 -0.17 -7.30
CA LYS A 104 -22.05 -1.47 -7.46
C LYS A 104 -22.51 -2.12 -8.79
N LEU A 105 -21.55 -2.64 -9.54
CA LEU A 105 -21.78 -3.45 -10.73
C LEU A 105 -21.78 -4.91 -10.29
N VAL A 106 -22.68 -5.74 -10.80
CA VAL A 106 -22.84 -7.14 -10.35
C VAL A 106 -22.67 -8.10 -11.51
N GLY A 107 -21.91 -9.18 -11.29
CA GLY A 107 -21.64 -10.21 -12.30
C GLY A 107 -20.43 -9.87 -13.18
N GLY A 108 -20.29 -10.57 -14.31
CA GLY A 108 -19.20 -10.33 -15.25
C GLY A 108 -19.35 -8.99 -15.96
N ILE A 109 -18.37 -8.11 -15.79
CA ILE A 109 -18.36 -6.75 -16.32
C ILE A 109 -17.31 -6.62 -17.42
N ASN A 110 -17.61 -5.81 -18.43
CA ASN A 110 -16.63 -5.39 -19.42
C ASN A 110 -16.36 -3.87 -19.34
N HIS A 111 -15.26 -3.44 -19.94
CA HIS A 111 -14.84 -2.04 -19.97
C HIS A 111 -15.90 -1.03 -20.43
N GLN A 112 -16.89 -1.42 -21.25
CA GLN A 112 -17.91 -0.49 -21.77
C GLN A 112 -18.91 -0.06 -20.69
N GLN A 113 -19.08 -0.85 -19.63
CA GLN A 113 -19.96 -0.55 -18.50
C GLN A 113 -19.30 0.41 -17.50
N ILE A 114 -18.01 0.69 -17.67
CA ILE A 114 -17.22 1.56 -16.80
C ILE A 114 -17.02 2.88 -17.54
N VAL A 115 -17.94 3.82 -17.33
CA VAL A 115 -17.98 5.10 -18.06
C VAL A 115 -17.52 6.23 -17.17
N PHE A 116 -16.34 6.78 -17.46
CA PHE A 116 -15.79 7.91 -16.74
C PHE A 116 -16.24 9.23 -17.37
N SER A 117 -17.26 9.86 -16.79
CA SER A 117 -17.80 11.13 -17.28
C SER A 117 -17.51 12.28 -16.32
N GLY A 118 -17.22 13.45 -16.87
CA GLY A 118 -16.88 14.64 -16.07
C GLY A 118 -15.46 14.63 -15.52
N ASN A 119 -15.22 15.50 -14.53
CA ASN A 119 -13.89 15.80 -14.00
C ASN A 119 -13.62 15.21 -12.60
N ASP A 120 -14.64 14.63 -11.96
CA ASP A 120 -14.54 14.08 -10.60
C ASP A 120 -13.80 12.75 -10.60
N ALA A 121 -13.08 12.43 -9.52
CA ALA A 121 -12.49 11.10 -9.36
C ALA A 121 -13.59 10.04 -9.25
N HIS A 122 -13.48 8.93 -9.98
CA HIS A 122 -14.51 7.89 -9.98
C HIS A 122 -14.07 6.68 -9.17
N ILE A 123 -14.98 6.14 -8.37
CA ILE A 123 -14.77 4.90 -7.63
C ILE A 123 -15.84 3.89 -8.04
N TYR A 124 -15.40 2.74 -8.56
CA TYR A 124 -16.24 1.62 -8.97
C TYR A 124 -16.00 0.38 -8.13
N TRP A 125 -17.03 -0.45 -8.05
CA TRP A 125 -16.93 -1.79 -7.49
C TRP A 125 -17.65 -2.80 -8.37
N VAL A 126 -16.92 -3.82 -8.83
CA VAL A 126 -17.42 -5.02 -9.46
C VAL A 126 -17.62 -6.07 -8.38
N ASN A 127 -18.87 -6.22 -7.96
CA ASN A 127 -19.31 -7.11 -6.89
C ASN A 127 -19.63 -8.51 -7.45
N ASN A 128 -19.05 -9.54 -6.84
CA ASN A 128 -19.25 -10.94 -7.21
C ASN A 128 -19.10 -11.21 -8.72
N GLY A 129 -18.00 -10.75 -9.31
CA GLY A 129 -17.75 -10.97 -10.72
C GLY A 129 -16.40 -10.46 -11.22
N ASP A 130 -16.11 -10.86 -12.45
CA ASP A 130 -14.86 -10.57 -13.14
C ASP A 130 -14.95 -9.27 -13.95
N LEU A 131 -13.81 -8.63 -14.20
CA LEU A 131 -13.69 -7.51 -15.12
C LEU A 131 -12.83 -7.89 -16.34
N THR A 132 -13.37 -7.70 -17.54
CA THR A 132 -12.61 -7.82 -18.79
C THR A 132 -12.36 -6.47 -19.45
N ILE A 133 -11.09 -6.11 -19.61
CA ILE A 133 -10.63 -4.96 -20.38
C ILE A 133 -10.34 -5.41 -21.82
N GLY A 134 -11.39 -5.37 -22.64
CA GLY A 134 -11.35 -5.73 -24.06
C GLY A 134 -11.21 -4.54 -25.02
N GLY A 135 -11.03 -3.33 -24.50
CA GLY A 135 -10.91 -2.10 -25.28
C GLY A 135 -10.39 -0.94 -24.43
N GLY A 136 -10.09 0.17 -25.10
CA GLY A 136 -9.52 1.35 -24.44
C GLY A 136 -10.47 1.91 -23.40
N ILE A 137 -9.99 2.02 -22.16
CA ILE A 137 -10.70 2.70 -21.08
C ILE A 137 -10.48 4.20 -21.28
N SER A 138 -11.46 5.00 -21.70
CA SER A 138 -11.29 6.45 -21.92
C SER A 138 -11.71 7.28 -20.70
N GLY A 139 -11.24 8.55 -20.62
CA GLY A 139 -11.63 9.49 -19.57
C GLY A 139 -10.44 10.19 -18.88
N ASN A 140 -10.64 11.45 -18.48
CA ASN A 140 -9.65 12.30 -17.81
C ASN A 140 -9.53 12.18 -16.29
N PRO A 141 -10.52 11.70 -15.51
CA PRO A 141 -10.38 11.75 -14.06
C PRO A 141 -9.48 10.64 -13.53
N VAL A 142 -9.14 10.75 -12.25
CA VAL A 142 -8.59 9.64 -11.48
C VAL A 142 -9.66 8.57 -11.23
N ARG A 143 -9.26 7.30 -11.30
CA ARG A 143 -10.18 6.16 -11.31
C ARG A 143 -9.67 5.05 -10.40
N LEU A 144 -10.54 4.60 -9.49
CA LEU A 144 -10.27 3.52 -8.54
C LEU A 144 -11.32 2.41 -8.74
N LEU A 145 -10.86 1.19 -9.04
CA LEU A 145 -11.75 0.07 -9.33
C LEU A 145 -11.47 -1.08 -8.37
N PHE A 146 -12.49 -1.47 -7.61
CA PHE A 146 -12.50 -2.68 -6.79
C PHE A 146 -13.14 -3.83 -7.56
N ILE A 147 -12.50 -5.00 -7.59
CA ILE A 147 -12.98 -6.18 -8.31
C ILE A 147 -12.93 -7.38 -7.37
N ASP A 148 -14.08 -7.97 -7.06
CA ASP A 148 -14.18 -9.16 -6.19
C ASP A 148 -13.69 -10.43 -6.90
N GLY A 149 -13.83 -10.49 -8.24
CA GLY A 149 -13.35 -11.60 -9.07
C GLY A 149 -11.98 -11.34 -9.69
N ASN A 150 -11.81 -11.86 -10.90
CA ASN A 150 -10.58 -11.75 -11.68
C ASN A 150 -10.59 -10.51 -12.61
N LEU A 151 -9.41 -10.00 -12.92
CA LEU A 151 -9.19 -8.97 -13.93
C LEU A 151 -8.48 -9.58 -15.14
N LEU A 152 -9.13 -9.56 -16.30
CA LEU A 152 -8.56 -9.95 -17.58
C LEU A 152 -8.28 -8.71 -18.44
N ILE A 153 -7.00 -8.49 -18.78
CA ILE A 153 -6.56 -7.38 -19.64
C ILE A 153 -6.21 -7.94 -21.01
N ASN A 154 -7.09 -7.73 -21.99
CA ASN A 154 -6.93 -8.20 -23.38
C ASN A 154 -6.47 -7.11 -24.35
N GLN A 155 -6.48 -5.85 -23.92
CA GLN A 155 -6.09 -4.69 -24.73
C GLN A 155 -5.26 -3.70 -23.92
N ASN A 156 -4.52 -2.85 -24.64
CA ASN A 156 -3.70 -1.81 -24.03
C ASN A 156 -4.52 -0.83 -23.20
N ILE A 157 -3.96 -0.40 -22.07
CA ILE A 157 -4.52 0.62 -21.20
C ILE A 157 -3.63 1.85 -21.35
N THR A 158 -4.14 2.90 -21.99
CA THR A 158 -3.37 4.11 -22.32
C THR A 158 -3.89 5.38 -21.64
N SER A 159 -4.88 5.26 -20.76
CA SER A 159 -5.62 6.41 -20.22
C SER A 159 -5.12 6.94 -18.88
N GLY A 160 -3.92 6.54 -18.47
CA GLY A 160 -3.27 7.03 -17.25
C GLY A 160 -2.14 8.01 -17.51
N ASN A 161 -1.91 8.47 -18.74
CA ASN A 161 -0.66 9.16 -19.12
C ASN A 161 -0.68 10.70 -19.01
N GLY A 162 -1.82 11.34 -18.71
CA GLY A 162 -1.90 12.77 -18.43
C GLY A 162 -1.54 13.15 -16.99
N ASN A 163 -1.04 14.37 -16.77
CA ASN A 163 -0.54 14.87 -15.47
C ASN A 163 -1.58 14.89 -14.32
N ALA A 164 -2.88 14.78 -14.62
CA ALA A 164 -3.97 14.72 -13.63
C ALA A 164 -4.82 13.45 -13.76
N GLN A 165 -4.34 12.45 -14.50
CA GLN A 165 -5.05 11.20 -14.78
C GLN A 165 -4.46 10.06 -13.96
N GLY A 166 -5.30 9.14 -13.51
CA GLY A 166 -4.86 7.95 -12.81
C GLY A 166 -5.85 6.82 -12.95
N LEU A 167 -5.34 5.59 -12.94
CA LEU A 167 -6.13 4.37 -12.96
C LEU A 167 -5.49 3.39 -11.99
N VAL A 168 -6.29 2.91 -11.06
CA VAL A 168 -5.88 1.97 -10.02
C VAL A 168 -6.88 0.81 -10.01
N PHE A 169 -6.38 -0.40 -10.16
CA PHE A 169 -7.13 -1.62 -10.01
C PHE A 169 -6.76 -2.29 -8.68
N ILE A 170 -7.77 -2.67 -7.92
CA ILE A 170 -7.65 -3.44 -6.69
C ILE A 170 -8.45 -4.72 -6.90
N VAL A 171 -7.76 -5.85 -7.00
CA VAL A 171 -8.33 -7.12 -7.45
C VAL A 171 -8.19 -8.17 -6.36
N GLN A 172 -9.31 -8.74 -5.93
CA GLN A 172 -9.32 -9.83 -4.95
C GLN A 172 -8.84 -11.14 -5.57
N GLY A 173 -9.30 -11.45 -6.79
CA GLY A 173 -8.87 -12.61 -7.57
C GLY A 173 -7.58 -12.38 -8.35
N ASP A 174 -7.45 -13.05 -9.48
CA ASP A 174 -6.26 -13.03 -10.32
C ASP A 174 -6.23 -11.84 -11.28
N ILE A 175 -5.03 -11.32 -11.56
CA ILE A 175 -4.78 -10.41 -12.70
C ILE A 175 -4.11 -11.20 -13.82
N ASN A 176 -4.79 -11.26 -14.96
CA ASN A 176 -4.38 -11.99 -16.15
C ASN A 176 -4.21 -11.02 -17.32
N ILE A 177 -3.01 -10.96 -17.89
CA ILE A 177 -2.68 -10.05 -19.00
C ILE A 177 -2.44 -10.88 -20.26
N ALA A 178 -3.19 -10.59 -21.33
CA ALA A 178 -3.03 -11.26 -22.60
C ALA A 178 -1.66 -10.92 -23.26
N PRO A 179 -1.03 -11.86 -23.99
CA PRO A 179 0.26 -11.65 -24.64
C PRO A 179 0.27 -10.50 -25.65
N THR A 180 -0.89 -10.19 -26.23
CA THR A 180 -1.08 -9.10 -27.21
C THR A 180 -0.97 -7.71 -26.60
N VAL A 181 -1.07 -7.57 -25.27
CA VAL A 181 -0.99 -6.30 -24.56
C VAL A 181 0.46 -5.86 -24.49
N THR A 182 0.76 -4.64 -24.93
CA THR A 182 2.11 -4.05 -24.94
C THR A 182 2.26 -2.88 -23.98
N ASN A 183 1.16 -2.24 -23.57
CA ASN A 183 1.18 -1.07 -22.70
C ASN A 183 0.05 -1.10 -21.66
N ILE A 184 0.40 -0.85 -20.40
CA ILE A 184 -0.53 -0.65 -19.28
C ILE A 184 -0.12 0.60 -18.49
N ASP A 185 -0.93 1.66 -18.57
CA ASP A 185 -0.82 2.88 -17.77
C ASP A 185 -1.74 2.79 -16.54
N ALA A 186 -1.36 2.02 -15.53
CA ALA A 186 -2.15 1.83 -14.30
C ALA A 186 -1.32 1.35 -13.11
N VAL A 187 -1.88 1.51 -11.91
CA VAL A 187 -1.46 0.76 -10.72
C VAL A 187 -2.33 -0.50 -10.61
N LEU A 188 -1.68 -1.64 -10.45
CA LEU A 188 -2.29 -2.95 -10.29
C LEU A 188 -2.00 -3.45 -8.87
N ILE A 189 -3.04 -3.62 -8.06
CA ILE A 189 -2.96 -4.22 -6.72
C ILE A 189 -3.73 -5.54 -6.78
N VAL A 190 -3.07 -6.64 -6.44
CA VAL A 190 -3.62 -8.00 -6.59
C VAL A 190 -3.45 -8.80 -5.30
N TYR A 191 -4.53 -9.46 -4.88
CA TYR A 191 -4.54 -10.40 -3.75
C TYR A 191 -4.56 -11.86 -4.19
N GLY A 192 -4.95 -12.16 -5.43
CA GLY A 192 -4.76 -13.48 -6.06
C GLY A 192 -3.42 -13.59 -6.78
N ASN A 193 -3.41 -14.30 -7.90
CA ASN A 193 -2.24 -14.50 -8.75
C ASN A 193 -2.06 -13.38 -9.78
N PHE A 194 -0.82 -13.14 -10.18
CA PHE A 194 -0.49 -12.24 -11.28
C PHE A 194 0.14 -13.03 -12.43
N CYS A 195 -0.35 -12.84 -13.65
CA CYS A 195 0.22 -13.43 -14.85
C CYS A 195 0.40 -12.39 -15.97
N SER A 196 1.63 -12.15 -16.40
CA SER A 196 1.94 -11.20 -17.49
C SER A 196 1.61 -11.72 -18.89
N GLY A 197 1.43 -13.02 -19.08
CA GLY A 197 1.26 -13.68 -20.38
C GLY A 197 0.20 -14.78 -20.37
N PHE A 198 -1.00 -14.46 -19.91
CA PHE A 198 -2.11 -15.39 -19.79
C PHE A 198 -2.67 -15.81 -21.16
N SER A 199 -2.62 -17.10 -21.47
CA SER A 199 -3.03 -17.64 -22.76
C SER A 199 -3.76 -18.98 -22.59
N ALA A 200 -4.74 -19.25 -23.44
CA ALA A 200 -5.52 -20.49 -23.44
C ALA A 200 -6.10 -20.88 -22.06
N GLY A 201 -6.52 -19.90 -21.26
CA GLY A 201 -7.13 -20.13 -19.94
C GLY A 201 -6.14 -20.46 -18.83
N SER A 202 -4.83 -20.29 -19.04
CA SER A 202 -3.81 -20.60 -18.05
C SER A 202 -2.64 -19.61 -18.08
N CYS A 203 -1.84 -19.62 -17.01
CA CYS A 203 -0.55 -18.92 -16.96
C CYS A 203 0.58 -19.90 -17.30
N PRO A 204 1.13 -19.87 -18.53
CA PRO A 204 2.22 -20.77 -18.93
C PRO A 204 3.50 -20.46 -18.16
N SER A 205 4.48 -21.36 -18.18
CA SER A 205 5.81 -21.09 -17.61
C SER A 205 6.57 -20.01 -18.38
N THR A 206 6.44 -20.03 -19.70
CA THR A 206 7.06 -19.10 -20.65
C THR A 206 6.17 -18.95 -21.88
N ILE A 207 6.15 -17.76 -22.47
CA ILE A 207 5.45 -17.48 -23.72
C ILE A 207 6.18 -16.43 -24.54
N GLU A 208 6.31 -16.65 -25.85
CA GLU A 208 6.84 -15.65 -26.76
C GLU A 208 5.79 -14.55 -26.98
N ALA A 209 6.15 -13.32 -26.64
CA ALA A 209 5.24 -12.18 -26.74
C ALA A 209 6.00 -10.85 -26.95
N PRO A 210 5.34 -9.82 -27.50
CA PRO A 210 5.88 -8.48 -27.52
C PRO A 210 6.17 -7.95 -26.10
N LYS A 211 7.12 -7.00 -26.00
CA LYS A 211 7.46 -6.32 -24.74
C LYS A 211 6.22 -5.73 -24.08
N LEU A 212 6.01 -6.06 -22.81
CA LEU A 212 5.03 -5.38 -21.94
C LEU A 212 5.70 -4.21 -21.26
N THR A 213 5.14 -3.01 -21.38
CA THR A 213 5.52 -1.86 -20.57
C THR A 213 4.37 -1.51 -19.64
N ILE A 214 4.61 -1.55 -18.33
CA ILE A 214 3.66 -1.09 -17.32
C ILE A 214 4.18 0.23 -16.77
N ARG A 215 3.47 1.33 -17.04
CA ARG A 215 3.76 2.64 -16.42
C ARG A 215 2.87 2.82 -15.21
N GLY A 216 3.44 2.59 -14.03
CA GLY A 216 2.71 2.57 -12.77
C GLY A 216 3.38 1.62 -11.79
N SER A 217 2.61 0.70 -11.20
CA SER A 217 3.13 -0.24 -10.22
C SER A 217 2.33 -1.54 -10.21
N VAL A 218 2.98 -2.65 -9.87
CA VAL A 218 2.34 -3.93 -9.59
C VAL A 218 2.62 -4.27 -8.12
N MET A 219 1.58 -4.30 -7.31
CA MET A 219 1.63 -4.65 -5.89
C MET A 219 0.99 -6.01 -5.69
N TYR A 220 1.85 -6.99 -5.40
CA TYR A 220 1.44 -8.36 -5.12
C TYR A 220 1.26 -8.54 -3.61
N LEU A 221 0.00 -8.62 -3.18
CA LEU A 221 -0.41 -8.69 -1.77
C LEU A 221 -1.08 -10.03 -1.43
N ASN A 222 -0.80 -11.08 -2.20
CA ASN A 222 -1.32 -12.40 -1.91
C ASN A 222 -0.76 -12.90 -0.56
N PRO A 223 -1.60 -13.25 0.42
CA PRO A 223 -1.13 -13.79 1.69
C PRO A 223 -0.51 -15.20 1.55
N ASP A 224 -0.78 -15.91 0.45
CA ASP A 224 -0.19 -17.22 0.18
C ASP A 224 1.26 -17.10 -0.28
N THR A 225 2.19 -17.38 0.64
CA THR A 225 3.63 -17.33 0.41
C THR A 225 4.15 -18.43 -0.54
N SER A 226 3.32 -19.40 -0.91
CA SER A 226 3.70 -20.44 -1.89
C SER A 226 3.60 -19.95 -3.34
N THR A 227 3.01 -18.78 -3.55
CA THR A 227 2.80 -18.19 -4.86
C THR A 227 3.60 -16.90 -5.02
N SER A 228 4.05 -16.66 -6.25
CA SER A 228 4.79 -15.45 -6.63
C SER A 228 4.17 -14.86 -7.88
N PRO A 229 4.28 -13.53 -8.11
CA PRO A 229 3.84 -12.93 -9.36
C PRO A 229 4.60 -13.55 -10.53
N LYS A 230 3.89 -13.97 -11.59
CA LYS A 230 4.45 -14.66 -12.75
C LYS A 230 4.65 -13.69 -13.90
N PHE A 231 5.92 -13.37 -14.17
CA PHE A 231 6.38 -12.68 -15.37
C PHE A 231 6.93 -13.72 -16.34
N VAL A 232 6.11 -14.09 -17.33
CA VAL A 232 6.32 -15.30 -18.14
C VAL A 232 6.67 -14.99 -19.59
N ARG A 233 6.77 -13.71 -19.97
CA ARG A 233 7.07 -13.37 -21.36
C ARG A 233 8.54 -13.56 -21.65
N THR A 234 8.82 -14.05 -22.85
CA THR A 234 10.16 -14.10 -23.42
C THR A 234 10.12 -13.41 -24.76
N ARG A 235 11.13 -12.61 -25.09
CA ARG A 235 11.33 -12.15 -26.47
C ARG A 235 12.01 -13.23 -27.30
N ASP A 236 11.78 -13.17 -28.61
CA ASP A 236 12.46 -14.01 -29.61
C ASP A 236 13.98 -14.05 -29.35
N SER A 237 14.51 -15.27 -29.39
CA SER A 237 15.87 -15.70 -29.07
C SER A 237 16.99 -15.16 -29.98
N VAL A 238 16.68 -14.43 -31.04
CA VAL A 238 17.67 -14.09 -32.09
C VAL A 238 18.40 -12.76 -31.83
N VAL A 239 17.74 -11.80 -31.20
CA VAL A 239 18.30 -10.48 -30.86
C VAL A 239 17.44 -9.97 -29.72
N ASN A 240 18.02 -9.39 -28.67
CA ASN A 240 17.51 -8.24 -27.89
C ASN A 240 17.98 -8.34 -26.43
N ASN A 241 18.89 -7.44 -26.03
CA ASN A 241 19.26 -7.18 -24.62
C ASN A 241 18.16 -6.42 -23.84
N GLU A 242 16.94 -6.36 -24.39
CA GLU A 242 15.83 -5.59 -23.84
C GLU A 242 14.93 -6.49 -23.00
N PRO A 243 14.45 -6.04 -21.83
CA PRO A 243 13.57 -6.83 -20.98
C PRO A 243 12.22 -7.12 -21.68
N ALA A 244 11.70 -8.34 -21.47
CA ALA A 244 10.40 -8.77 -22.00
C ALA A 244 9.22 -8.09 -21.25
N GLU A 245 9.41 -7.78 -19.97
CA GLU A 245 8.52 -6.95 -19.17
C GLU A 245 9.30 -5.80 -18.52
N ASP A 246 8.76 -4.59 -18.65
CA ASP A 246 9.37 -3.36 -18.16
C ASP A 246 8.36 -2.62 -17.28
N LEU A 247 8.71 -2.44 -16.00
CA LEU A 247 7.87 -1.76 -15.03
C LEU A 247 8.49 -0.40 -14.75
N ILE A 248 7.90 0.63 -15.35
CA ILE A 248 8.32 2.02 -15.19
C ILE A 248 7.49 2.63 -14.07
N TYR A 249 8.16 2.88 -12.95
CA TYR A 249 7.55 3.56 -11.82
C TYR A 249 7.18 5.01 -12.18
N ASP A 250 5.93 5.41 -11.89
CA ASP A 250 5.45 6.77 -12.11
C ASP A 250 4.95 7.40 -10.80
N PRO A 251 5.68 8.40 -10.25
CA PRO A 251 5.36 9.04 -8.98
C PRO A 251 3.97 9.68 -8.91
N LYS A 252 3.34 10.01 -10.05
CA LYS A 252 2.01 10.65 -10.05
C LYS A 252 0.97 9.77 -9.37
N TYR A 253 1.12 8.44 -9.44
CA TYR A 253 0.22 7.52 -8.77
C TYR A 253 0.35 7.57 -7.25
N LEU A 254 1.52 7.91 -6.68
CA LEU A 254 1.62 8.17 -5.24
C LEU A 254 0.85 9.42 -4.85
N VAL A 255 0.93 10.50 -5.63
CA VAL A 255 0.18 11.73 -5.35
C VAL A 255 -1.31 11.49 -5.43
N ILE A 256 -1.73 10.71 -6.43
CA ILE A 256 -3.12 10.33 -6.65
C ILE A 256 -3.66 9.43 -5.53
N LEU A 257 -2.91 8.37 -5.19
CA LEU A 257 -3.24 7.49 -4.07
C LEU A 257 -3.23 8.29 -2.76
N ASN A 258 -2.31 9.22 -2.56
CA ASN A 258 -2.32 10.10 -1.40
C ASN A 258 -3.62 10.93 -1.34
N ASN A 259 -4.04 11.55 -2.45
CA ASN A 259 -5.26 12.37 -2.47
C ASN A 259 -6.56 11.58 -2.25
N ILE A 260 -6.61 10.31 -2.67
CA ILE A 260 -7.80 9.45 -2.52
C ILE A 260 -7.77 8.66 -1.21
N MET A 261 -6.59 8.23 -0.79
CA MET A 261 -6.41 7.21 0.22
C MET A 261 -5.88 7.75 1.55
N THR A 262 -5.49 9.03 1.62
CA THR A 262 -5.04 9.62 2.89
C THR A 262 -6.16 9.72 3.89
N ARG A 263 -5.84 9.33 5.12
CA ARG A 263 -6.61 9.64 6.31
C ARG A 263 -5.73 10.46 7.23
N THR A 264 -6.28 11.53 7.80
CA THR A 264 -5.67 12.16 8.96
C THR A 264 -5.87 11.21 10.14
N LEU A 265 -4.82 10.49 10.53
CA LEU A 265 -4.83 9.70 11.75
C LEU A 265 -4.83 10.67 12.94
N SER A 266 -6.01 11.02 13.47
CA SER A 266 -6.10 11.62 14.81
C SER A 266 -5.92 10.50 15.84
N VAL A 267 -4.71 10.42 16.40
CA VAL A 267 -4.31 9.38 17.38
C VAL A 267 -4.95 9.63 18.77
N TRP A 268 -5.69 10.72 18.96
CA TRP A 268 -6.37 11.03 20.21
C TRP A 268 -7.88 11.19 20.00
N THR A 269 -8.65 10.40 20.75
CA THR A 269 -10.02 10.73 21.16
C THR A 269 -9.97 10.98 22.66
N GLU A 270 -10.28 12.20 23.07
CA GLU A 270 -10.45 12.54 24.48
C GLU A 270 -11.75 11.87 24.94
N ASN A 271 -11.63 10.88 25.83
CA ASN A 271 -12.79 10.33 26.51
C ASN A 271 -13.21 11.36 27.57
N GLN A 272 -14.41 11.94 27.41
CA GLN A 272 -15.08 12.66 28.50
C GLN A 272 -15.60 11.67 29.55
#